data_AF-A0A926U9Q1-F1
#
_entry.id   AF-A0A926U9Q1-F1
#
_cell.length_a   1.000
_cell.length_b   1.000
_cell.length_c   1.000
_cell.angle_alpha   90.00
_cell.angle_beta   90.00
_cell.angle_gamma   90.00
#
_symmetry.space_group_name_H-M   'P 1'
#
loop_
_entity.id
_entity.type
_entity.pdbx_description
1 polymer ?
#
loop_
_entity_poly.entity_id
_entity_poly.type
_entity_poly.pdbx_seq_one_letter_code
_entity_poly.pdbx_strand_id
1 'polypeptide(L)'
;MSFKLSLQVWLADSYDFAKNLSLELFQCPAATQTVRITVREQVYWLWLYVGSHLSLEQVEDEARAVEQLHQNGVKVAYPICRKDGKSVGNFGDFLAVAFASVDGSEVKIPTTEQAAAFGSLVANIIVLVAL
;
A
#
# COMPACT_ATOMS: atom_id res chain seq x y z
N MET A 1 -2.42 23.93 -10.50
CA MET A 1 -3.20 23.10 -9.54
C MET A 1 -2.21 22.47 -8.57
N SER A 2 -2.49 22.44 -7.27
CA SER A 2 -1.53 21.86 -6.29
C SER A 2 -1.55 20.33 -6.37
N PHE A 3 -0.40 19.69 -6.13
CA PHE A 3 -0.26 18.23 -6.14
C PHE A 3 -1.32 17.55 -5.26
N LYS A 4 -1.52 18.07 -4.04
CA LYS A 4 -2.51 17.57 -3.08
C LYS A 4 -3.94 17.60 -3.64
N LEU A 5 -4.33 18.67 -4.32
CA LEU A 5 -5.67 18.79 -4.90
C LEU A 5 -5.85 17.82 -6.08
N SER A 6 -4.86 17.71 -6.96
CA SER A 6 -4.89 16.73 -8.07
C SER A 6 -5.00 15.30 -7.54
N LEU A 7 -4.28 14.99 -6.47
CA LEU A 7 -4.34 13.67 -5.84
C LEU A 7 -5.71 13.38 -5.21
N GLN A 8 -6.34 14.36 -4.56
CA GLN A 8 -7.69 14.22 -4.00
C GLN A 8 -8.73 13.91 -5.09
N VAL A 9 -8.66 14.62 -6.23
CA VAL A 9 -9.57 14.39 -7.36
C VAL A 9 -9.35 12.99 -7.93
N TRP A 10 -8.11 12.63 -8.21
CA TRP A 10 -7.78 11.30 -8.76
C TRP A 10 -8.22 10.16 -7.82
N LEU A 11 -8.04 10.31 -6.50
CA LEU A 11 -8.50 9.33 -5.51
C LEU A 11 -10.02 9.20 -5.52
N ALA A 12 -10.77 10.31 -5.53
CA ALA A 12 -12.22 10.31 -5.57
C ALA A 12 -12.78 9.65 -6.85
N ASP A 13 -12.10 9.84 -7.97
CA ASP A 13 -12.44 9.21 -9.24
C ASP A 13 -12.11 7.72 -9.24
N SER A 14 -10.97 7.33 -8.64
CA SER A 14 -10.45 5.96 -8.69
C SER A 14 -11.01 5.01 -7.63
N TYR A 15 -11.42 5.50 -6.46
CA TYR A 15 -11.79 4.66 -5.31
C TYR A 15 -13.14 5.07 -4.71
N ASP A 16 -13.96 4.09 -4.31
CA ASP A 16 -15.25 4.36 -3.68
C ASP A 16 -15.13 4.94 -2.27
N PHE A 17 -14.06 4.59 -1.55
CA PHE A 17 -13.82 5.09 -0.20
C PHE A 17 -13.42 6.58 -0.17
N ALA A 18 -12.98 7.16 -1.28
CA ALA A 18 -12.25 8.42 -1.32
C ALA A 18 -13.11 9.71 -1.19
N LYS A 19 -14.28 9.64 -0.54
CA LYS A 19 -15.13 10.82 -0.28
C LYS A 19 -14.73 11.49 1.03
N ASN A 20 -14.59 12.82 1.02
CA ASN A 20 -14.25 13.64 2.21
C ASN A 20 -12.97 13.18 2.94
N LEU A 21 -11.93 12.92 2.16
CA LEU A 21 -10.65 12.42 2.68
C LEU A 21 -9.71 13.54 3.14
N SER A 22 -8.80 13.21 4.05
CA SER A 22 -7.63 14.03 4.35
C SER A 22 -6.35 13.30 3.91
N LEU A 23 -5.35 14.08 3.50
CA LEU A 23 -4.06 13.57 3.02
C LEU A 23 -2.91 14.15 3.84
N GLU A 24 -2.00 13.27 4.25
CA GLU A 24 -0.73 13.57 4.88
C GLU A 24 0.39 12.88 4.08
N LEU A 25 1.37 13.65 3.62
CA LEU A 25 2.44 13.16 2.75
C LEU A 25 3.70 12.89 3.58
N PHE A 26 4.28 11.72 3.36
CA PHE A 26 5.52 11.27 3.98
C PHE A 26 6.59 11.11 2.90
N GLN A 27 7.75 11.70 3.14
CA GLN A 27 8.93 11.44 2.32
C GLN A 27 9.59 10.16 2.81
N CYS A 28 9.56 9.11 1.99
CA CYS A 28 10.31 7.89 2.25
C CYS A 28 11.70 7.97 1.57
N PRO A 29 12.77 7.50 2.21
CA PRO A 29 14.13 7.60 1.67
C PRO A 29 14.44 6.71 0.46
N ALA A 30 13.48 5.93 -0.05
CA ALA A 30 13.64 5.10 -1.25
C ALA A 30 12.48 5.37 -2.22
N ALA A 31 12.77 5.93 -3.41
CA ALA A 31 12.01 6.09 -4.67
C ALA A 31 10.45 6.06 -4.68
N THR A 32 9.80 6.21 -3.54
CA THR A 32 8.37 5.99 -3.32
C THR A 32 7.92 7.08 -2.36
N GLN A 33 6.95 7.89 -2.79
CA GLN A 33 6.25 8.78 -1.88
C GLN A 33 5.11 8.00 -1.24
N THR A 34 5.00 8.09 0.08
CA THR A 34 3.91 7.45 0.83
C THR A 34 2.94 8.52 1.30
N VAL A 35 1.66 8.31 1.07
CA VAL A 35 0.60 9.24 1.50
C VAL A 35 -0.35 8.49 2.41
N ARG A 36 -0.55 9.01 3.63
CA ARG A 36 -1.63 8.54 4.49
C ARG A 36 -2.93 9.19 4.05
N ILE A 37 -3.92 8.36 3.74
CA ILE A 37 -5.28 8.78 3.43
C ILE A 37 -6.14 8.46 4.64
N THR A 38 -6.76 9.48 5.23
CA THR A 38 -7.75 9.26 6.29
C THR A 38 -9.14 9.56 5.76
N VAL A 39 -10.05 8.60 5.88
CA VAL A 39 -11.46 8.75 5.53
C VAL A 39 -12.29 8.44 6.76
N ARG A 40 -12.94 9.47 7.31
CA ARG A 40 -13.61 9.37 8.61
C ARG A 40 -12.62 8.92 9.68
N GLU A 41 -12.75 7.68 10.17
CA GLU A 41 -11.88 7.07 11.18
C GLU A 41 -11.00 5.94 10.62
N GLN A 42 -11.07 5.68 9.31
CA GLN A 42 -10.28 4.63 8.65
C GLN A 42 -9.04 5.22 7.98
N VAL A 43 -7.94 4.47 8.07
CA VAL A 43 -6.65 4.84 7.49
C VAL A 43 -6.33 3.91 6.33
N TYR A 44 -5.88 4.50 5.23
CA TYR A 44 -5.31 3.83 4.08
C TYR A 44 -3.94 4.43 3.79
N TRP A 45 -3.10 3.67 3.08
CA TRP A 45 -1.79 4.10 2.66
C TRP A 45 -1.70 4.06 1.15
N LEU A 46 -1.33 5.17 0.52
CA LEU A 46 -1.10 5.23 -0.91
C LEU A 46 0.41 5.28 -1.15
N TRP A 47 0.90 4.34 -1.93
CA TRP A 47 2.26 4.32 -2.42
C TRP A 47 2.30 4.89 -3.83
N LEU A 48 3.17 5.87 -4.04
CA LEU A 48 3.42 6.52 -5.32
C LEU A 48 4.86 6.22 -5.73
N TYR A 49 5.03 5.33 -6.69
CA TYR A 49 6.33 4.92 -7.19
C TYR A 49 6.86 6.02 -8.13
N VAL A 50 7.98 6.64 -7.75
CA VAL A 50 8.59 7.79 -8.46
C VAL A 50 9.64 7.30 -9.44
N GLY A 51 9.47 7.61 -10.73
CA GLY A 51 10.50 7.30 -11.74
C GLY A 51 10.85 5.81 -11.80
N SER A 52 9.85 4.94 -11.59
CA SER A 52 10.11 3.52 -11.35
C SER A 52 10.64 2.84 -12.60
N HIS A 53 11.77 2.14 -12.45
CA HIS A 53 12.21 1.09 -13.38
C HIS A 53 11.20 -0.07 -13.49
N LEU A 54 10.14 -0.05 -12.68
CA LEU A 54 9.09 -1.04 -12.66
C LEU A 54 7.99 -0.69 -13.67
N SER A 55 7.57 -1.69 -14.43
CA SER A 55 6.38 -1.59 -15.28
C SER A 55 5.11 -1.66 -14.44
N LEU A 56 4.00 -1.17 -15.00
CA LEU A 56 2.67 -1.30 -14.39
C LEU A 56 2.35 -2.76 -14.05
N GLU A 57 2.73 -3.69 -14.93
CA GLU A 57 2.52 -5.13 -14.75
C GLU A 57 3.29 -5.66 -13.53
N GLN A 58 4.56 -5.26 -13.35
CA GLN A 58 5.36 -5.68 -12.20
C GLN A 58 4.75 -5.21 -10.87
N VAL A 59 4.26 -3.97 -10.82
CA VAL A 59 3.61 -3.44 -9.61
C VAL A 59 2.25 -4.12 -9.39
N GLU A 60 1.52 -4.47 -10.45
CA GLU A 60 0.25 -5.21 -10.33
C GLU A 60 0.48 -6.65 -9.85
N ASP A 61 1.55 -7.30 -10.29
CA ASP A 61 1.94 -8.63 -9.82
C ASP A 61 2.38 -8.61 -8.36
N GLU A 62 3.12 -7.57 -7.92
CA GLU A 62 3.45 -7.35 -6.50
C GLU A 62 2.17 -7.20 -5.67
N ALA A 63 1.24 -6.34 -6.11
CA ALA A 63 -0.05 -6.16 -5.43
C ALA A 63 -0.84 -7.48 -5.34
N ARG A 64 -0.89 -8.27 -6.42
CA ARG A 64 -1.57 -9.58 -6.44
C ARG A 64 -0.94 -10.58 -5.47
N ALA A 65 0.39 -10.61 -5.39
CA ALA A 65 1.08 -11.49 -4.43
C ALA A 65 0.74 -11.12 -2.98
N VAL A 66 0.70 -9.83 -2.66
CA VAL A 66 0.31 -9.35 -1.32
C VAL A 66 -1.16 -9.67 -1.01
N GLU A 67 -2.04 -9.53 -2.00
CA GLU A 67 -3.45 -9.92 -1.86
C GLU A 67 -3.59 -11.42 -1.58
N GLN A 68 -2.85 -12.28 -2.28
CA GLN A 68 -2.84 -13.73 -2.02
C GLN A 68 -2.35 -14.06 -0.61
N LEU A 69 -1.31 -13.38 -0.11
CA LEU A 69 -0.87 -13.55 1.27
C LEU A 69 -1.98 -13.20 2.27
N HIS A 70 -2.70 -12.11 2.02
CA HIS A 70 -3.83 -11.71 2.85
C HIS A 70 -4.97 -12.75 2.81
N GLN A 71 -5.33 -13.25 1.62
CA GLN A 71 -6.35 -14.28 1.45
C GLN A 71 -5.97 -15.60 2.14
N ASN A 72 -4.67 -15.89 2.28
CA ASN A 72 -4.15 -17.02 3.04
C ASN A 72 -4.03 -16.74 4.56
N GLY A 73 -4.59 -15.64 5.06
CA GLY A 73 -4.66 -15.30 6.48
C GLY A 73 -3.41 -14.61 7.05
N VAL A 74 -2.45 -14.24 6.21
CA VAL A 74 -1.30 -13.45 6.65
C VAL A 74 -1.76 -12.02 6.93
N LYS A 75 -1.41 -11.49 8.12
CA LYS A 75 -1.73 -10.12 8.52
C LYS A 75 -0.77 -9.14 7.83
N VAL A 76 -1.10 -8.74 6.62
CA VAL A 76 -0.38 -7.73 5.81
C VAL A 76 -1.33 -6.63 5.36
N ALA A 77 -0.79 -5.44 5.11
CA ALA A 77 -1.52 -4.38 4.41
C ALA A 77 -1.81 -4.88 3.00
N TYR A 78 -3.09 -5.00 2.63
CA TYR A 78 -3.52 -5.53 1.34
C TYR A 78 -3.96 -4.40 0.40
N PRO A 79 -3.75 -4.55 -0.92
CA PRO A 79 -4.14 -3.54 -1.88
C PRO A 79 -5.66 -3.39 -1.93
N ILE A 80 -6.14 -2.16 -2.12
CA ILE A 80 -7.54 -1.86 -2.39
C ILE A 80 -7.74 -1.76 -3.89
N CYS A 81 -8.70 -2.51 -4.43
CA CYS A 81 -9.05 -2.38 -5.85
C CYS A 81 -9.68 -1.02 -6.14
N ARG A 82 -9.28 -0.45 -7.27
CA ARG A 82 -9.92 0.72 -7.90
C ARG A 82 -11.26 0.32 -8.50
N LYS A 83 -12.08 1.30 -8.88
CA LYS A 83 -13.39 1.09 -9.53
C LYS A 83 -13.31 0.32 -10.85
N ASP A 84 -12.16 0.34 -11.51
CA ASP A 84 -11.90 -0.41 -12.75
C ASP A 84 -11.47 -1.87 -12.49
N GLY A 85 -11.44 -2.29 -11.22
CA GLY A 85 -11.06 -3.66 -10.81
C GLY A 85 -9.56 -3.90 -10.76
N LYS A 86 -8.71 -2.90 -11.01
CA LYS A 86 -7.25 -3.00 -10.90
C LYS A 86 -6.76 -2.44 -9.57
N SER A 87 -5.64 -2.97 -9.08
CA SER A 87 -5.02 -2.47 -7.84
C SER A 87 -4.07 -1.29 -8.10
N VAL A 88 -3.46 -1.25 -9.28
CA VAL A 88 -2.52 -0.19 -9.68
C VAL A 88 -3.19 0.79 -10.64
N GLY A 89 -2.86 2.07 -10.52
CA GLY A 89 -3.28 3.10 -11.47
C GLY A 89 -2.18 4.12 -11.76
N ASN A 90 -2.33 4.85 -12.86
CA ASN A 90 -1.44 5.97 -13.19
C ASN A 90 -1.99 7.25 -12.54
N PHE A 91 -1.13 7.96 -11.82
CA PHE A 91 -1.39 9.32 -11.33
C PHE A 91 -0.26 10.23 -11.80
N GLY A 92 -0.48 10.99 -12.88
CA GLY A 92 0.60 11.74 -13.53
C GLY A 92 1.74 10.80 -13.95
N ASP A 93 2.96 11.09 -13.50
CA ASP A 93 4.15 10.27 -13.77
C ASP A 93 4.38 9.14 -12.75
N PHE A 94 3.44 8.92 -11.83
CA PHE A 94 3.54 7.91 -10.77
C PHE A 94 2.67 6.70 -11.08
N LEU A 95 3.18 5.50 -10.79
CA LEU A 95 2.34 4.33 -10.51
C LEU A 95 1.85 4.43 -9.07
N ALA A 96 0.56 4.21 -8.85
CA ALA A 96 -0.12 4.47 -7.59
C ALA A 96 -0.90 3.24 -7.12
N VAL A 97 -0.69 2.83 -5.87
CA VAL A 97 -1.37 1.68 -5.24
C VAL A 97 -1.85 2.07 -3.85
N ALA A 98 -3.12 1.87 -3.56
CA ALA A 98 -3.69 2.09 -2.23
C ALA A 98 -3.75 0.77 -1.45
N PHE A 99 -3.42 0.82 -0.16
CA PHE A 99 -3.43 -0.31 0.75
C PHE A 99 -4.32 -0.01 1.97
N ALA A 100 -5.03 -1.02 2.45
CA ALA A 100 -5.67 -0.97 3.76
C ALA A 100 -4.62 -0.87 4.86
N SER A 101 -4.88 -0.03 5.88
CA SER A 101 -4.05 -0.07 7.08
C SER A 101 -4.25 -1.39 7.83
N VAL A 102 -3.16 -1.92 8.38
CA VAL A 102 -3.19 -2.99 9.39
C VAL A 102 -2.96 -2.39 10.77
N ASP A 103 -3.59 -3.00 11.78
CA ASP A 103 -3.37 -2.58 13.16
C ASP A 103 -1.93 -2.88 13.59
N GLY A 104 -1.29 -1.90 14.20
CA GLY A 104 0.06 -2.02 14.69
C GLY A 104 0.68 -0.68 15.04
N SER A 105 1.79 -0.74 15.75
CA SER A 105 2.63 0.42 16.05
C SER A 105 4.01 0.21 15.45
N GLU A 106 4.65 1.30 15.02
CA GLU A 106 6.05 1.27 14.59
C GLU A 106 6.93 0.71 15.72
N VAL A 107 7.79 -0.25 15.37
CA VAL A 107 8.78 -0.83 16.28
C VAL A 107 10.13 -0.20 15.98
N LYS A 108 10.61 0.69 16.87
CA LYS A 108 11.91 1.36 16.69
C LYS A 108 13.10 0.46 16.97
N ILE A 109 13.00 -0.35 18.03
CA ILE A 109 14.02 -1.34 18.41
C ILE A 109 13.28 -2.64 18.72
N PRO A 110 13.42 -3.69 17.90
CA PRO A 110 12.71 -4.94 18.12
C PRO A 110 13.30 -5.69 19.32
N THR A 111 12.43 -6.25 20.16
CA THR A 111 12.83 -7.22 21.18
C THR A 111 13.23 -8.56 20.55
N THR A 112 13.94 -9.42 21.30
CA THR A 112 14.28 -10.78 20.84
C THR A 112 13.03 -11.58 20.44
N GLU A 113 11.94 -11.44 21.19
CA GLU A 113 10.66 -12.09 20.89
C GLU A 113 10.04 -11.57 19.60
N GLN A 114 10.09 -10.25 19.36
CA GLN A 114 9.62 -9.64 18.12
C GLN A 114 10.49 -10.05 16.92
N ALA A 115 11.80 -10.16 17.09
CA ALA A 115 12.70 -10.66 16.06
C ALA A 115 12.45 -12.14 15.73
N ALA A 116 12.20 -12.97 16.74
CA ALA A 116 11.82 -14.37 16.54
C ALA A 116 10.46 -14.49 15.82
N ALA A 117 9.45 -13.70 16.24
CA ALA A 117 8.15 -13.65 15.59
C ALA A 117 8.25 -13.18 14.13
N PHE A 118 9.10 -12.20 13.85
CA PHE A 118 9.41 -11.78 12.49
C PHE A 118 10.04 -12.91 11.67
N GLY A 119 11.01 -13.63 12.23
CA GLY A 119 11.62 -14.80 11.58
C GLY A 119 10.59 -15.89 11.24
N SER A 120 9.68 -16.21 12.17
CA SER A 120 8.59 -17.15 11.93
C SER A 120 7.62 -16.67 10.84
N LEU A 121 7.29 -15.38 10.82
CA LEU A 121 6.45 -14.79 9.79
C LEU A 121 7.10 -14.91 8.40
N VAL A 122 8.39 -14.58 8.28
CA VAL A 122 9.13 -14.68 7.02
C VAL A 122 9.19 -16.13 6.54
N ALA A 123 9.47 -17.09 7.42
CA ALA A 123 9.47 -18.50 7.06
C ALA A 123 8.12 -18.97 6.52
N ASN A 124 7.01 -18.56 7.15
CA ASN A 124 5.66 -18.88 6.69
C ASN A 124 5.37 -18.28 5.31
N ILE A 125 5.78 -17.03 5.06
CA ILE A 125 5.61 -16.38 3.76
C ILE A 125 6.39 -17.14 2.67
N ILE A 126 7.63 -17.55 2.93
CA ILE A 126 8.46 -18.30 1.97
C ILE A 126 7.77 -19.61 1.58
N VAL A 127 7.20 -20.34 2.54
CA VAL A 127 6.48 -21.59 2.27
C VAL A 127 5.22 -21.33 1.43
N LEU A 128 4.47 -20.26 1.72
CA LEU A 128 3.23 -19.93 1.01
C LEU A 128 3.47 -19.48 -0.44
N VAL A 129 4.59 -18.81 -0.72
CA VAL A 129 4.93 -18.34 -2.07
C VAL A 129 5.59 -19.42 -2.93
N ALA A 130 6.14 -20.47 -2.32
CA ALA A 130 6.81 -21.57 -3.03
C ALA A 130 5.85 -22.70 -3.50
N LEU A 131 4.56 -22.62 -3.15
CA LEU A 131 3.51 -23.61 -3.47
C LEU A 131 2.61 -23.10 -4.59
#